data_AF-B7P2G0-F1
#
_entry.id   AF-B7P2G0-F1
#
_cell.length_a   1.000
_cell.length_b   1.000
_cell.length_c   1.000
_cell.angle_alpha   90.00
_cell.angle_beta   90.00
_cell.angle_gamma   90.00
#
_symmetry.space_group_name_H-M   'P 1'
#
loop_
_entity.id
_entity.type
_entity.pdbx_description
1 polymer ?
#
loop_
_entity_poly.entity_id
_entity_poly.type
_entity_poly.pdbx_seq_one_letter_code
_entity_poly.pdbx_strand_id
1 'polypeptide(L)'
;MSSTYDAWIGETGCGELALARRGKPETAPCPYCFAHLSVKSLSRHKKDMHGSQKRVHKCSVCDAKLTRLDNLRRHMMLRHRPQKSH
;
A
#
# COMPACT_ATOMS: atom_id res chain seq x y z
N MET A 1 -30.23 21.01 56.62
CA MET A 1 -30.69 20.03 55.62
C MET A 1 -31.39 20.83 54.52
N SER A 2 -30.61 21.47 53.65
CA SER A 2 -30.15 20.94 52.34
C SER A 2 -31.22 21.03 51.26
N SER A 3 -31.15 22.06 50.42
CA SER A 3 -31.05 21.90 48.96
C SER A 3 -30.95 23.30 48.33
N THR A 4 -29.72 23.69 48.07
CA THR A 4 -29.37 24.82 47.21
C THR A 4 -29.84 24.53 45.78
N TYR A 5 -30.51 25.51 45.22
CA TYR A 5 -30.86 25.58 43.81
C TYR A 5 -29.59 25.78 43.00
N ASP A 6 -29.27 24.83 42.12
CA ASP A 6 -28.36 25.05 41.00
C ASP A 6 -28.90 24.31 39.77
N ALA A 7 -29.59 25.10 38.94
CA ALA A 7 -29.99 24.72 37.61
C ALA A 7 -28.75 24.77 36.70
N TRP A 8 -28.25 23.60 36.29
CA TRP A 8 -27.27 23.53 35.21
C TRP A 8 -27.94 23.02 33.94
N ILE A 9 -28.37 23.98 33.11
CA ILE A 9 -28.70 23.78 31.71
C ILE A 9 -27.37 23.55 30.98
N GLY A 10 -27.08 22.28 30.68
CA GLY A 10 -25.95 21.86 29.85
C GLY A 10 -26.40 21.54 28.44
N GLU A 11 -26.75 22.56 27.65
CA GLU A 11 -26.85 22.44 26.20
C GLU A 11 -25.45 22.67 25.60
N THR A 12 -24.75 21.61 25.18
CA THR A 12 -23.76 21.64 24.08
C THR A 12 -23.23 20.23 23.82
N GLY A 13 -23.68 19.64 22.72
CA GLY A 13 -23.20 18.37 22.24
C GLY A 13 -23.60 18.18 20.78
N CYS A 14 -23.06 19.03 19.90
CA CYS A 14 -23.18 18.85 18.46
C CYS A 14 -22.73 17.44 18.06
N GLY A 15 -23.50 16.82 17.16
CA GLY A 15 -23.44 15.41 16.79
C GLY A 15 -22.04 14.85 16.57
N GLU A 16 -21.73 13.78 17.31
CA GLU A 16 -20.70 12.84 16.90
C GLU A 16 -21.31 11.86 15.91
N LEU A 17 -21.12 12.24 14.64
CA LEU A 17 -21.25 11.45 13.44
C LEU A 17 -20.95 9.97 13.70
N ALA A 18 -21.88 9.11 13.27
CA ALA A 18 -21.67 7.69 13.14
C ALA A 18 -20.32 7.42 12.46
N LEU A 19 -19.30 7.08 13.25
CA LEU A 19 -18.01 6.63 12.76
C LEU A 19 -18.23 5.26 12.13
N ALA A 20 -18.59 5.29 10.84
CA ALA A 20 -18.51 4.16 9.94
C ALA A 20 -17.21 3.41 10.27
N ARG A 21 -17.35 2.11 10.59
CA ARG A 21 -16.24 1.21 10.91
C ARG A 21 -15.19 1.32 9.81
N ARG A 22 -14.19 2.18 10.01
CA ARG A 22 -13.08 2.36 9.07
C ARG A 22 -12.33 1.04 9.08
N GLY A 23 -12.39 0.31 7.96
CA GLY A 23 -11.57 -0.87 7.77
C GLY A 23 -10.15 -0.54 8.18
N LYS A 24 -9.56 -1.39 9.03
CA LYS A 24 -8.17 -1.28 9.49
C LYS A 24 -7.32 -0.87 8.28
N PRO A 25 -6.58 0.26 8.31
CA PRO A 25 -5.73 0.61 7.19
C PRO A 25 -4.72 -0.53 7.02
N GLU A 26 -4.85 -1.30 5.93
CA GLU A 26 -3.94 -2.39 5.53
C GLU A 26 -2.59 -1.82 5.05
N THR A 27 -2.12 -0.74 5.67
CA THR A 27 -0.90 -0.02 5.33
C THR A 27 0.00 0.09 6.55
N ALA A 28 1.31 -0.07 6.34
CA ALA A 28 2.33 0.02 7.37
C ALA A 28 3.52 0.88 6.88
N PRO A 29 4.19 1.60 7.78
CA PRO A 29 5.35 2.41 7.43
C PRO A 29 6.58 1.56 7.11
N CYS A 30 7.40 2.02 6.16
CA CYS A 30 8.73 1.47 5.93
C CYS A 30 9.69 1.88 7.04
N PRO A 31 10.47 0.95 7.65
CA PRO A 31 11.42 1.29 8.71
C PRO A 31 12.66 2.06 8.21
N TYR A 32 12.89 2.15 6.90
CA TYR A 32 14.06 2.82 6.32
C TYR A 32 13.76 4.22 5.80
N CYS A 33 12.53 4.46 5.31
CA CYS A 33 12.13 5.74 4.72
C CYS A 33 10.78 6.27 5.20
N PHE A 34 10.12 5.57 6.14
CA PHE A 34 8.83 5.92 6.75
C PHE A 34 7.66 6.13 5.77
N ALA A 35 7.81 5.76 4.49
CA ALA A 35 6.72 5.75 3.53
C ALA A 35 5.62 4.76 3.98
N HIS A 36 4.35 5.19 3.94
CA HIS A 36 3.20 4.32 4.20
C HIS A 36 2.84 3.53 2.94
N LEU A 37 2.98 2.21 3.01
CA LEU A 37 2.67 1.30 1.91
C LEU A 37 1.70 0.22 2.38
N SER A 38 0.98 -0.41 1.47
CA SER A 38 0.17 -1.57 1.83
C SER A 38 1.05 -2.70 2.41
N VAL A 39 0.55 -3.44 3.39
CA VAL A 39 1.29 -4.54 4.03
C VAL A 39 1.79 -5.54 2.99
N LYS A 40 0.98 -5.81 1.95
CA LYS A 40 1.31 -6.70 0.82
C LYS A 40 2.45 -6.18 -0.05
N SER A 41 2.63 -4.85 -0.14
CA SER A 41 3.67 -4.23 -0.97
C SER A 41 4.94 -3.85 -0.20
N LEU A 42 4.85 -3.75 1.13
CA LEU A 42 5.96 -3.32 2.00
C LEU A 42 7.20 -4.21 1.86
N SER A 43 7.02 -5.53 1.81
CA SER A 43 8.14 -6.49 1.65
C SER A 43 8.89 -6.27 0.32
N ARG A 44 8.15 -6.02 -0.77
CA ARG A 44 8.74 -5.71 -2.07
C ARG A 44 9.42 -4.34 -2.06
N HIS A 45 8.76 -3.32 -1.53
CA HIS A 45 9.33 -1.98 -1.41
C HIS A 45 10.69 -2.00 -0.69
N LYS A 46 10.78 -2.73 0.44
CA LYS A 46 12.05 -2.91 1.15
C LYS A 46 13.15 -3.49 0.26
N LYS A 47 12.83 -4.51 -0.55
CA LYS A 47 13.80 -5.14 -1.46
C LYS A 47 14.20 -4.24 -2.62
N ASP A 48 13.24 -3.52 -3.21
CA ASP A 48 13.47 -2.72 -4.41
C ASP A 48 14.17 -1.39 -4.11
N MET A 49 13.82 -0.74 -3.00
CA MET A 49 14.34 0.59 -2.63
C MET A 49 15.50 0.55 -1.65
N HIS A 50 15.56 -0.48 -0.80
CA HIS A 50 16.55 -0.58 0.28
C HIS A 50 17.38 -1.87 0.20
N GLY A 51 17.19 -2.70 -0.83
CA GLY A 51 18.00 -3.89 -1.05
C GLY A 51 19.33 -3.56 -1.71
N SER A 52 20.42 -4.15 -1.21
CA SER A 52 21.78 -3.89 -1.72
C SER A 52 22.06 -4.54 -3.09
N GLN A 53 21.24 -5.49 -3.54
CA GLN A 53 21.43 -6.19 -4.82
C GLN A 53 20.42 -5.75 -5.86
N LYS A 54 20.90 -5.10 -6.93
CA LYS A 54 20.10 -4.85 -8.14
C LYS A 54 19.86 -6.17 -8.87
N ARG A 55 18.75 -6.83 -8.56
CA ARG A 55 18.29 -8.00 -9.31
C ARG A 55 17.73 -7.53 -10.64
N VAL A 56 18.42 -7.86 -11.72
CA VAL A 56 17.94 -7.62 -13.08
C VAL A 56 17.58 -8.95 -13.73
N HIS A 57 16.41 -8.98 -14.33
CA HIS A 57 15.89 -10.08 -15.13
C HIS A 57 16.09 -9.71 -16.60
N LYS A 58 16.95 -10.46 -17.29
CA LYS A 58 17.22 -10.25 -18.72
C LYS A 58 16.14 -10.94 -19.54
N CYS A 59 15.69 -10.27 -20.60
CA CYS A 59 14.90 -10.90 -21.64
C CYS A 59 15.80 -11.88 -22.43
N SER A 60 15.23 -13.02 -22.82
CA SER A 60 15.90 -14.03 -23.64
C SER A 60 15.81 -13.77 -25.14
N VAL A 61 14.94 -12.84 -25.56
CA VAL A 61 14.65 -12.52 -26.97
C VAL A 61 15.25 -11.17 -27.38
N CYS A 62 15.45 -10.25 -26.43
CA CYS A 62 16.08 -8.96 -26.67
C CYS A 62 16.94 -8.54 -25.48
N ASP A 63 17.70 -7.45 -25.64
CA ASP A 63 18.59 -6.92 -24.60
C ASP A 63 17.88 -6.17 -23.46
N ALA A 64 16.55 -6.25 -23.36
CA ALA A 64 15.80 -5.62 -22.29
C ALA A 64 16.17 -6.23 -20.92
N LYS A 65 16.48 -5.35 -19.96
CA LYS A 65 16.79 -5.71 -18.57
C LYS A 65 15.74 -5.08 -17.67
N LEU A 66 14.97 -5.90 -16.97
CA LEU A 66 13.91 -5.44 -16.08
C LEU A 66 14.24 -5.76 -14.63
N THR A 67 13.97 -4.86 -13.71
CA THR A 67 14.27 -5.05 -12.27
C THR A 67 13.31 -6.01 -11.57
N ARG A 68 12.21 -6.39 -12.23
CA ARG A 68 11.14 -7.22 -11.65
C ARG A 68 10.68 -8.30 -12.61
N LEU A 69 10.41 -9.49 -12.06
CA LEU A 69 9.95 -10.65 -12.83
C LEU A 69 8.56 -10.46 -13.44
N ASP A 70 7.63 -9.83 -12.74
CA ASP A 70 6.28 -9.58 -13.27
C ASP A 70 6.31 -8.61 -14.45
N ASN A 71 7.22 -7.62 -14.41
CA ASN A 71 7.47 -6.74 -15.54
C ASN A 71 8.09 -7.52 -16.71
N LEU A 72 9.03 -8.45 -16.46
CA LEU A 72 9.57 -9.32 -17.52
C LEU A 72 8.49 -10.16 -18.18
N ARG A 73 7.59 -10.78 -17.40
CA ARG A 73 6.47 -11.56 -17.96
C ARG A 73 5.55 -10.71 -18.83
N ARG A 74 5.19 -9.51 -18.37
CA ARG A 74 4.39 -8.56 -19.16
C ARG A 74 5.13 -8.14 -20.43
N HIS A 75 6.42 -7.85 -20.32
CA HIS A 75 7.29 -7.51 -21.45
C HIS A 75 7.27 -8.63 -22.50
N MET A 76 7.46 -9.89 -22.11
CA MET A 76 7.39 -11.03 -23.02
C MET A 76 6.03 -11.12 -23.72
N MET A 77 4.93 -10.94 -22.97
CA MET A 77 3.58 -11.00 -23.52
C MET A 77 3.29 -9.89 -24.53
N LEU A 78 3.75 -8.66 -24.27
CA LEU A 78 3.44 -7.49 -25.10
C LEU A 78 4.42 -7.27 -26.25
N ARG A 79 5.68 -7.67 -26.08
CA ARG A 79 6.78 -7.37 -27.03
C ARG A 79 7.24 -8.60 -27.80
N HIS A 80 7.04 -9.78 -27.26
CA HIS A 80 7.50 -11.05 -27.82
C HIS A 80 6.39 -12.10 -27.85
N ARG A 81 5.12 -11.66 -27.95
CA ARG A 81 3.95 -12.54 -27.94
C ARG A 81 4.23 -13.72 -28.88
N PRO A 82 4.43 -14.95 -28.37
CA PRO A 82 4.48 -16.09 -29.27
C PRO A 82 3.08 -16.15 -29.87
N GLN A 83 2.99 -15.95 -31.18
CA GLN A 83 1.78 -16.31 -31.89
C GLN A 83 1.62 -17.82 -31.66
N LYS A 84 0.73 -18.20 -30.75
CA LYS A 84 0.21 -19.56 -30.72
C LYS A 84 -0.69 -19.64 -31.95
N SER A 85 -0.15 -20.10 -33.06
CA SER A 85 -0.97 -20.58 -34.18
C SER A 85 -1.70 -21.82 -33.68
N HIS A 86 -3.02 -21.75 -33.60
CA HIS A 86 -3.87 -22.93 -33.63
C HIS A 86 -3.95 -23.43 -35.07
#